data_AF-A0A1G1NH16-F1
#
_entry.id   AF-A0A1G1NH16-F1
#
_cell.length_a   1.000
_cell.length_b   1.000
_cell.length_c   1.000
_cell.angle_alpha   90.00
_cell.angle_beta   90.00
_cell.angle_gamma   90.00
#
_symmetry.space_group_name_H-M   'P 1'
#
loop_
_entity.id
_entity.type
_entity.pdbx_description
1 polymer ?
#
loop_
_entity_poly.entity_id
_entity_poly.type
_entity_poly.pdbx_seq_one_letter_code
_entity_poly.pdbx_strand_id
1 'polypeptide(L)'
;MEAISLAELRRIYQGQKTRWSDGATIMVVNRSAASAIRAAFYRLVHNADPEQEFYQKGSPIPFKTITQESDIATRRLVSRMPNAIGYVGAEQVDDTVKIVAIDGVRPAPDLQDAGVYPLRW
;
A
#
# COMPACT_ATOMS: atom_id res chain seq x y z
N MET A 1 7.87 -7.06 11.24
CA MET A 1 7.03 -7.78 10.27
C MET A 1 7.63 -7.55 8.90
N GLU A 2 7.93 -8.61 8.17
CA GLU A 2 8.69 -8.52 6.91
C GLU A 2 7.85 -8.87 5.67
N ALA A 3 6.70 -9.54 5.87
CA ALA A 3 5.80 -9.96 4.80
C ALA A 3 4.33 -9.85 5.23
N ILE A 4 3.45 -9.61 4.26
CA ILE A 4 1.99 -9.73 4.38
C ILE A 4 1.44 -10.45 3.15
N SER A 5 0.26 -11.04 3.24
CA SER A 5 -0.40 -11.59 2.05
C SER A 5 -1.04 -10.51 1.18
N LEU A 6 -1.27 -10.79 -0.11
CA LEU A 6 -2.02 -9.88 -0.99
C LEU A 6 -3.44 -9.60 -0.43
N ALA A 7 -4.08 -10.62 0.15
CA ALA A 7 -5.38 -10.49 0.80
C ALA A 7 -5.33 -9.59 2.05
N GLU A 8 -4.24 -9.61 2.82
CA GLU A 8 -4.04 -8.68 3.92
C GLU A 8 -3.79 -7.26 3.45
N LEU A 9 -2.94 -7.06 2.43
CA LEU A 9 -2.71 -5.76 1.81
C LEU A 9 -4.05 -5.15 1.36
N ARG A 10 -4.88 -5.94 0.68
CA ARG A 10 -6.22 -5.52 0.26
C ARG A 10 -7.08 -5.11 1.46
N ARG A 11 -7.14 -5.92 2.53
CA ARG A 11 -7.93 -5.60 3.73
C ARG A 11 -7.44 -4.35 4.45
N ILE A 12 -6.14 -4.06 4.44
CA ILE A 12 -5.57 -2.85 5.02
C ILE A 12 -6.07 -1.62 4.26
N TYR A 13 -5.93 -1.61 2.93
CA TYR A 13 -6.33 -0.47 2.09
C TYR A 13 -7.86 -0.32 1.95
N GLN A 14 -8.63 -1.35 2.31
CA GLN A 14 -10.09 -1.28 2.45
C GLN A 14 -10.56 -0.86 3.86
N GLY A 15 -9.65 -0.65 4.80
CA GLY A 15 -9.99 -0.32 6.19
C GLY A 15 -10.61 -1.48 6.99
N GLN A 16 -10.55 -2.71 6.47
CA GLN A 16 -11.04 -3.93 7.14
C GLN A 16 -10.02 -4.49 8.14
N LYS A 17 -8.73 -4.21 7.94
CA LYS A 17 -7.65 -4.46 8.91
C LYS A 17 -7.00 -3.13 9.27
N THR A 18 -7.20 -2.69 10.51
CA THR A 18 -6.73 -1.37 10.99
C THR A 18 -5.64 -1.45 12.05
N ARG A 19 -5.22 -2.67 12.42
CA ARG A 19 -4.16 -2.91 13.42
C ARG A 19 -3.13 -3.92 12.93
N TRP A 20 -1.87 -3.65 13.26
CA TRP A 20 -0.78 -4.61 13.17
C TRP A 20 -0.92 -5.70 14.22
N SER A 21 -0.11 -6.75 14.13
CA SER A 21 -0.16 -7.90 15.03
C SER A 21 0.20 -7.57 16.48
N ASP A 22 1.00 -6.52 16.70
CA ASP A 22 1.32 -5.96 18.01
C ASP A 22 0.23 -5.04 18.59
N GLY A 23 -0.87 -4.86 17.86
CA GLY A 23 -2.00 -4.01 18.25
C GLY A 23 -1.88 -2.55 17.84
N ALA A 24 -0.74 -2.11 17.29
CA ALA A 24 -0.56 -0.74 16.83
C ALA A 24 -1.50 -0.40 15.66
N THR A 25 -2.04 0.82 15.65
CA THR A 25 -2.92 1.29 14.58
C THR A 25 -2.14 1.46 13.28
N ILE A 26 -2.68 0.97 12.17
CA ILE A 26 -2.09 1.10 10.84
C ILE A 26 -2.40 2.49 10.29
N MET A 27 -1.37 3.26 9.96
CA MET A 27 -1.51 4.54 9.26
C MET A 27 -1.39 4.29 7.75
N VAL A 28 -2.53 4.28 7.05
CA VAL A 28 -2.55 3.99 5.61
C VAL A 28 -2.28 5.27 4.82
N VAL A 29 -1.16 5.28 4.11
CA VAL A 29 -0.78 6.33 3.16
C VAL A 29 -1.15 5.87 1.76
N ASN A 30 -1.88 6.72 1.05
CA ASN A 30 -2.39 6.48 -0.29
C ASN A 30 -1.85 7.57 -1.24
N ARG A 31 -1.96 7.35 -2.54
CA ARG A 31 -1.58 8.33 -3.57
C ARG A 31 -2.79 9.11 -4.04
N SER A 32 -2.57 10.29 -4.61
CA SER A 32 -3.63 11.04 -5.30
C SER A 32 -4.31 10.19 -6.38
N ALA A 33 -5.62 10.37 -6.59
CA ALA A 33 -6.38 9.59 -7.59
C ALA A 33 -5.86 9.81 -9.03
N ALA A 34 -5.25 10.97 -9.30
CA ALA A 34 -4.59 11.28 -10.57
C ALA A 34 -3.25 10.53 -10.78
N SER A 35 -2.75 9.81 -9.77
CA SER A 35 -1.49 9.08 -9.86
C SER A 35 -1.63 7.79 -10.67
N ALA A 36 -0.78 7.63 -11.69
CA ALA A 36 -0.66 6.36 -12.42
C ALA A 36 -0.29 5.17 -11.49
N ILE A 37 0.48 5.43 -10.43
CA ILE A 37 0.85 4.42 -9.43
C ILE A 37 -0.40 4.01 -8.62
N ARG A 38 -1.30 4.96 -8.28
CA ARG A 38 -2.59 4.61 -7.66
C ARG A 38 -3.45 3.78 -8.60
N ALA A 39 -3.57 4.17 -9.86
CA ALA A 39 -4.34 3.42 -10.84
C ALA A 39 -3.84 1.97 -10.95
N ALA A 40 -2.52 1.76 -11.02
CA ALA A 40 -1.92 0.43 -11.01
C ALA A 40 -2.21 -0.33 -9.69
N PHE A 41 -1.98 0.30 -8.53
CA PHE A 41 -2.24 -0.31 -7.23
C PHE A 41 -3.69 -0.75 -7.08
N TYR A 42 -4.65 0.11 -7.43
CA TYR A 42 -6.07 -0.20 -7.34
C TYR A 42 -6.49 -1.31 -8.29
N ARG A 43 -5.99 -1.32 -9.53
CA ARG A 43 -6.23 -2.42 -10.46
C ARG A 43 -5.70 -3.75 -9.91
N LEU A 44 -4.46 -3.77 -9.40
CA LEU A 44 -3.78 -5.01 -9.02
C LEU A 44 -4.21 -5.56 -7.65
N VAL A 45 -4.44 -4.67 -6.69
CA VAL A 45 -4.78 -5.06 -5.30
C VAL A 45 -6.29 -5.11 -5.09
N HIS A 46 -7.02 -4.17 -5.67
CA HIS A 46 -8.47 -4.03 -5.45
C HIS A 46 -9.32 -4.51 -6.63
N ASN A 47 -8.77 -4.61 -7.83
CA ASN A 47 -9.55 -4.76 -9.07
C ASN A 47 -10.65 -3.69 -9.14
N ALA A 48 -10.25 -2.42 -8.97
CA ALA A 48 -11.14 -1.28 -8.87
C ALA A 48 -10.52 -0.03 -9.51
N ASP A 49 -11.34 1.00 -9.75
CA ASP A 49 -10.89 2.32 -10.20
C ASP A 49 -10.14 3.09 -9.12
N PRO A 50 -9.17 3.95 -9.48
CA PRO A 50 -8.40 4.72 -8.50
C PRO A 50 -9.28 5.61 -7.61
N GLU A 51 -10.46 6.02 -8.06
CA GLU A 51 -11.39 6.84 -7.29
C GLU A 51 -12.26 6.04 -6.31
N GLN A 52 -12.24 4.70 -6.39
CA GLN A 52 -13.07 3.83 -5.55
C GLN A 52 -12.84 4.13 -4.06
N GLU A 53 -13.93 4.48 -3.38
CA GLU A 53 -13.96 4.58 -1.93
C GLU A 53 -14.23 3.21 -1.30
N PHE A 54 -13.60 2.94 -0.16
CA PHE A 54 -13.88 1.75 0.63
C PHE A 54 -14.50 2.14 1.97
N TYR A 55 -15.41 1.31 2.45
CA TYR A 55 -16.18 1.57 3.65
C TYR A 55 -15.88 0.50 4.69
N GLN A 56 -15.77 0.93 5.94
CA GLN A 56 -15.75 0.00 7.05
C GLN A 56 -17.14 -0.63 7.21
N LYS A 57 -17.19 -1.92 7.59
CA LYS A 57 -18.44 -2.64 7.77
C LYS A 57 -19.33 -1.91 8.78
N GLY A 58 -20.54 -1.55 8.37
CA GLY A 58 -21.50 -0.84 9.22
C GLY A 58 -21.26 0.67 9.34
N SER A 59 -20.31 1.24 8.62
CA SER A 59 -20.07 2.69 8.56
C SER A 59 -20.52 3.25 7.20
N PRO A 60 -21.35 4.31 7.18
CA PRO A 60 -21.63 5.06 5.95
C PRO A 60 -20.50 6.02 5.58
N ILE A 61 -19.47 6.15 6.43
CA ILE A 61 -18.34 7.04 6.22
C ILE A 61 -17.20 6.24 5.57
N PRO A 62 -16.64 6.71 4.44
CA PRO A 62 -15.50 6.09 3.79
C PRO A 62 -14.29 5.98 4.74
N PHE A 63 -13.55 4.89 4.62
CA PHE A 63 -12.26 4.75 5.26
C PHE A 63 -11.29 5.81 4.71
N LYS A 64 -10.77 6.64 5.61
CA LYS A 64 -9.85 7.72 5.25
C LYS A 64 -8.40 7.26 5.32
N THR A 65 -7.66 7.58 4.25
CA THR A 65 -6.22 7.41 4.16
C THR A 65 -5.53 8.77 4.14
N ILE A 66 -4.24 8.82 4.48
CA ILE A 66 -3.43 10.02 4.28
C ILE A 66 -2.99 10.05 2.82
N THR A 67 -3.50 11.01 2.05
CA THR A 67 -3.16 11.13 0.63
C THR A 67 -1.89 11.96 0.44
N GLN A 68 -1.00 11.50 -0.45
CA GLN A 68 0.20 12.22 -0.85
C GLN A 68 0.29 12.32 -2.38
N GLU A 69 0.80 13.44 -2.88
CA GLU A 69 0.85 13.74 -4.32
C GLU A 69 2.04 13.05 -5.03
N SER A 70 3.14 12.79 -4.32
CA SER A 70 4.37 12.25 -4.92
C SER A 70 4.96 11.08 -4.14
N ASP A 71 5.77 10.27 -4.81
CA ASP A 71 6.50 9.15 -4.21
C ASP A 71 7.41 9.62 -3.08
N ILE A 72 8.13 10.73 -3.31
CA ILE A 72 9.01 11.34 -2.31
C ILE A 72 8.22 11.75 -1.07
N ALA A 73 7.04 12.36 -1.25
CA ALA A 73 6.20 12.76 -0.12
C ALA A 73 5.64 11.55 0.64
N THR A 74 5.19 10.51 -0.08
CA THR A 74 4.75 9.24 0.51
C THR A 74 5.87 8.58 1.32
N ARG A 75 7.05 8.38 0.73
CA ARG A 75 8.19 7.75 1.39
C ARG A 75 8.64 8.55 2.62
N ARG A 76 8.77 9.87 2.48
CA ARG A 76 9.16 10.77 3.59
C ARG A 76 8.15 10.74 4.74
N LEU A 77 6.86 10.61 4.45
CA LEU A 77 5.85 10.47 5.49
C LEU A 77 5.98 9.12 6.19
N VAL A 78 6.08 8.03 5.43
CA VAL A 78 6.22 6.67 5.96
C VAL A 78 7.48 6.52 6.83
N SER A 79 8.61 7.10 6.43
CA SER A 79 9.86 7.04 7.21
C SER A 79 9.78 7.78 8.55
N ARG A 80 8.83 8.70 8.71
CA ARG A 80 8.65 9.53 9.93
C ARG A 80 7.47 9.11 10.79
N MET A 81 6.57 8.30 10.25
CA MET A 81 5.33 7.91 10.92
C MET A 81 5.42 6.42 11.27
N PRO A 82 5.69 6.09 12.55
CA PRO A 82 5.66 4.71 13.00
C PRO A 82 4.33 4.06 12.62
N ASN A 83 4.38 2.79 12.25
CA ASN A 83 3.21 1.98 11.89
C ASN A 83 2.51 2.40 10.58
N ALA A 84 3.10 3.30 9.80
CA ALA A 84 2.59 3.66 8.48
C ALA A 84 2.94 2.65 7.39
N ILE A 85 2.06 2.53 6.41
CA ILE A 85 2.26 1.77 5.17
C ILE A 85 1.86 2.64 3.99
N GLY A 86 2.67 2.61 2.93
CA GLY A 86 2.44 3.33 1.68
C GLY A 86 3.02 2.56 0.51
N TYR A 87 2.69 2.97 -0.71
CA TYR A 87 3.24 2.41 -1.94
C TYR A 87 3.80 3.51 -2.84
N VAL A 88 4.92 3.22 -3.49
CA VAL A 88 5.68 4.13 -4.36
C VAL A 88 6.29 3.34 -5.53
N GLY A 89 6.78 4.04 -6.55
CA GLY A 89 7.65 3.47 -7.58
C GLY A 89 8.90 2.84 -6.95
N ALA A 90 9.37 1.71 -7.50
CA ALA A 90 10.48 0.95 -6.93
C ALA A 90 11.78 1.78 -6.88
N GLU A 91 11.98 2.67 -7.86
CA GLU A 91 13.12 3.59 -7.96
C GLU A 91 13.16 4.67 -6.88
N GLN A 92 12.07 4.86 -6.14
CA GLN A 92 11.97 5.87 -5.08
C GLN A 92 12.26 5.31 -3.69
N VAL A 93 12.41 3.99 -3.57
CA VAL A 93 12.70 3.30 -2.29
C VAL A 93 14.18 3.49 -1.92
N ASP A 94 14.44 3.79 -0.65
CA ASP A 94 15.78 3.86 -0.06
C ASP A 94 15.79 3.25 1.35
N ASP A 95 16.92 3.35 2.03
CA ASP A 95 17.18 2.79 3.37
C ASP A 95 16.36 3.44 4.50
N THR A 96 15.64 4.53 4.23
CA THR A 96 14.80 5.22 5.23
C THR A 96 13.48 4.50 5.49
N VAL A 97 13.12 3.52 4.67
CA VAL A 97 11.87 2.75 4.78
C VAL A 97 12.12 1.25 4.70
N LYS A 98 11.21 0.48 5.30
CA LYS A 98 11.25 -0.99 5.21
C LYS A 98 10.37 -1.45 4.06
N ILE A 99 10.92 -2.30 3.19
CA ILE A 99 10.16 -2.97 2.14
C ILE A 99 9.33 -4.08 2.77
N VAL A 100 8.03 -4.12 2.45
CA VAL A 100 7.12 -5.20 2.84
C VAL A 100 7.01 -6.19 1.69
N ALA A 101 7.34 -7.45 1.94
CA ALA A 101 7.12 -8.52 0.97
C ALA A 101 5.64 -8.86 0.84
N ILE A 102 5.20 -9.20 -0.36
CA ILE A 102 3.83 -9.66 -0.64
C ILE A 102 3.87 -11.16 -0.92
N ASP A 103 3.10 -11.93 -0.16
CA ASP A 103 3.10 -13.41 -0.21
C ASP A 103 4.52 -14.00 -0.07
N GLY A 104 5.37 -13.35 0.74
CA GLY A 104 6.76 -13.75 0.97
C GLY A 104 7.75 -13.34 -0.12
N VAL A 105 7.29 -12.75 -1.23
CA VAL A 105 8.14 -12.28 -2.33
C VAL A 105 8.44 -10.79 -2.15
N ARG A 106 9.73 -10.43 -2.12
CA ARG A 106 10.14 -9.02 -2.12
C ARG A 106 10.09 -8.44 -3.54
N PRO A 107 9.65 -7.19 -3.73
CA PRO A 107 9.79 -6.52 -5.00
C PRO A 107 11.28 -6.35 -5.32
N ALA A 108 11.73 -6.94 -6.41
CA ALA A 108 13.04 -6.73 -7.02
C ALA A 108 12.85 -6.61 -8.54
N PRO A 109 13.66 -5.80 -9.25
CA PRO A 109 13.49 -5.57 -10.68
C PRO A 109 13.45 -6.88 -11.49
N ASP A 110 14.35 -7.81 -11.18
CA ASP A 110 14.47 -9.13 -11.80
C ASP A 110 13.27 -10.07 -11.53
N LEU A 111 12.63 -9.94 -10.36
CA LEU A 111 11.45 -10.75 -10.00
C LEU A 111 10.14 -10.27 -10.65
N GLN A 112 10.07 -9.00 -11.05
CA GLN A 112 8.93 -8.48 -11.81
C GLN A 112 8.92 -9.06 -13.22
N ASP A 113 10.08 -9.06 -13.89
CA ASP A 113 10.24 -9.58 -15.26
C ASP A 113 10.08 -11.10 -15.34
N ALA A 114 10.47 -11.83 -14.28
CA ALA A 114 10.30 -13.28 -14.19
C ALA A 114 8.86 -13.75 -13.88
N GLY A 115 7.92 -12.83 -13.64
CA GLY A 115 6.52 -13.15 -13.31
C GLY A 115 6.31 -13.77 -11.92
N VAL A 116 7.30 -13.67 -11.04
CA VAL A 116 7.27 -14.25 -9.68
C VAL A 116 6.64 -13.30 -8.67
N TYR A 117 6.70 -11.99 -8.92
CA TYR A 117 6.12 -10.99 -8.02
C TYR A 117 4.59 -10.89 -8.19
N PRO A 118 3.78 -10.91 -7.09
CA PRO A 118 2.32 -10.94 -7.19
C PRO A 118 1.67 -9.71 -7.86
N LEU A 119 2.38 -8.57 -7.91
CA LEU A 119 1.88 -7.33 -8.49
C LEU A 119 2.68 -7.00 -9.76
N ARG A 120 2.12 -7.34 -10.93
CA ARG A 120 2.70 -7.05 -12.25
C ARG A 120 1.86 -6.03 -13.00
N TRP A 121 2.47 -5.04 -13.62
CA TRP A 121 1.76 -4.03 -14.42
C TRP A 121 1.61 -4.46 -15.86
#